data_AF-A0A452ZLW5-F1
#
_entry.id   AF-A0A452ZLW5-F1
#
_cell.length_a   1.000
_cell.length_b   1.000
_cell.length_c   1.000
_cell.angle_alpha   90.00
_cell.angle_beta   90.00
_cell.angle_gamma   90.00
#
_symmetry.space_group_name_H-M   'P 1'
#
loop_
_entity.id
_entity.type
_entity.pdbx_description
1 polymer ?
#
loop_
_entity_poly.entity_id
_entity_poly.type
_entity_poly.pdbx_seq_one_letter_code
_entity_poly.pdbx_strand_id
1 'polypeptide(L)'
;MSNDIEYEEETFLDMMKIAREKRAKSKSQAPVIPMEARAEKALEAIYVCCFGQDMVEPEDERLLCTMLNAVFPSVGRPAVERMVSTVAKQVASGERRGPGAKVVPKEVAQRQLKDLEFLKQNKLDSI
;
A
#
# COMPACT_ATOMS: atom_id res chain seq x y z
N MET A 1 -1.22 17.71 23.79
CA MET A 1 -1.58 18.26 22.47
C MET A 1 -0.66 17.58 21.47
N SER A 2 -1.23 16.95 20.44
CA SER A 2 -0.49 16.14 19.47
C SER A 2 0.21 17.10 18.50
N ASN A 3 1.53 17.19 18.61
CA ASN A 3 2.40 17.89 17.66
C ASN A 3 2.76 16.98 16.47
N ASP A 4 2.10 15.83 16.33
CA ASP A 4 2.56 14.77 15.41
C ASP A 4 2.40 15.20 13.94
N ILE A 5 1.31 15.89 13.61
CA ILE A 5 1.04 16.35 12.23
C ILE A 5 1.96 17.50 11.82
N GLU A 6 2.15 18.49 12.69
CA GLU A 6 3.03 19.64 12.43
C GLU A 6 4.48 19.17 12.26
N TYR A 7 4.92 18.23 13.11
CA TYR A 7 6.25 17.62 13.00
C TYR A 7 6.43 16.80 11.72
N GLU A 8 5.42 16.02 11.32
CA GLU A 8 5.44 15.27 10.05
C GLU A 8 5.51 16.19 8.83
N GLU A 9 4.79 17.32 8.86
CA GLU A 9 4.84 18.34 7.80
C GLU A 9 6.21 19.00 7.70
N GLU A 10 6.77 19.47 8.82
CA GLU A 10 8.12 20.05 8.86
C GLU A 10 9.17 19.05 8.34
N THR A 11 9.10 17.81 8.81
CA THR A 11 10.00 16.73 8.38
C THR A 11 9.86 16.46 6.88
N PHE A 12 8.64 16.43 6.35
CA PHE A 12 8.39 16.25 4.93
C PHE A 12 8.99 17.40 4.09
N LEU A 13 8.80 18.65 4.52
CA LEU A 13 9.33 19.83 3.84
C LEU A 13 10.87 19.83 3.84
N ASP A 14 11.50 19.46 4.96
CA ASP A 14 12.95 19.35 5.07
C ASP A 14 13.52 18.26 4.15
N MET A 15 12.88 17.08 4.10
CA MET A 15 13.28 16.02 3.17
C MET A 15 13.19 16.49 1.71
N MET A 16 12.12 17.22 1.35
CA MET A 16 11.94 17.76 -0.01
C MET A 16 12.99 18.81 -0.36
N LYS A 17 13.35 19.67 0.60
CA LYS A 17 14.43 20.65 0.45
C LYS A 17 15.77 19.96 0.21
N ILE A 18 16.13 18.99 1.05
CA ILE A 18 17.38 18.21 0.90
C ILE A 18 17.41 17.51 -0.47
N ALA A 19 16.32 16.91 -0.91
CA ALA A 19 16.23 16.24 -2.21
C ALA A 19 16.39 17.23 -3.39
N ARG A 20 15.86 18.45 -3.25
CA ARG A 20 16.04 19.52 -4.26
C ARG A 20 17.50 19.97 -4.32
N GLU A 21 18.14 20.21 -3.19
CA GLU A 21 19.55 20.62 -3.12
C GLU A 21 20.49 19.54 -3.67
N LYS A 22 20.25 18.27 -3.34
CA LYS A 22 21.00 17.14 -3.90
C LYS A 22 20.91 17.09 -5.43
N ARG A 23 19.71 17.23 -5.99
CA ARG A 23 19.50 17.26 -7.45
C ARG A 23 20.17 18.45 -8.13
N ALA A 24 20.12 19.62 -7.52
CA ALA A 24 20.79 20.82 -8.03
C ALA A 24 22.32 20.60 -8.10
N LYS A 25 22.91 19.99 -7.06
CA LYS A 25 24.35 19.63 -7.04
C LYS A 25 24.72 18.61 -8.12
N SER A 26 23.90 17.57 -8.31
CA SER A 26 24.15 16.52 -9.32
C SER A 26 23.70 16.89 -10.73
N LYS A 27 23.06 18.05 -10.94
CA LYS A 27 22.41 18.46 -12.21
C LYS A 27 21.45 17.42 -12.77
N SER A 28 20.88 16.58 -11.90
CA SER A 28 19.94 15.54 -12.33
C SER A 28 18.54 16.13 -12.46
N GLN A 29 17.85 15.75 -13.54
CA GLN A 29 16.48 16.17 -13.78
C GLN A 29 15.55 15.55 -12.73
N ALA A 30 14.49 16.27 -12.36
CA ALA A 30 13.41 15.68 -11.58
C ALA A 30 12.75 14.54 -12.37
N PRO A 31 12.45 13.39 -11.75
CA PRO A 31 11.75 12.31 -12.43
C PRO A 31 10.38 12.79 -12.89
N VAL A 32 10.10 12.58 -14.18
CA VAL A 32 8.78 12.85 -14.75
C VAL A 32 7.92 11.62 -14.50
N ILE A 33 7.18 11.64 -13.39
CA ILE A 33 6.24 10.57 -13.05
C ILE A 33 4.86 10.96 -13.62
N PRO A 34 4.24 10.12 -14.48
CA PRO A 34 2.88 10.34 -14.99
C PRO A 34 1.87 10.52 -13.86
N MET A 35 0.81 11.30 -14.09
CA MET A 35 -0.16 11.60 -13.02
C MET A 35 -0.93 10.34 -12.59
N GLU A 36 -1.23 9.47 -13.54
CA GLU A 36 -1.88 8.18 -13.36
C GLU A 36 -1.10 7.32 -12.38
N ALA A 37 0.22 7.21 -12.58
CA ALA A 37 1.09 6.43 -11.68
C ALA A 37 1.13 7.01 -10.25
N ARG A 38 0.99 8.34 -10.10
CA ARG A 38 0.88 8.97 -8.78
C ARG A 38 -0.44 8.65 -8.11
N ALA A 39 -1.54 8.72 -8.87
CA ALA A 39 -2.87 8.37 -8.38
C ALA A 39 -2.97 6.88 -7.99
N GLU A 40 -2.37 5.99 -8.78
CA GLU A 40 -2.27 4.55 -8.47
C GLU A 40 -1.51 4.35 -7.15
N LYS A 41 -0.39 5.04 -6.98
CA LYS A 41 0.41 4.90 -5.76
C LYS A 41 -0.30 5.45 -4.52
N ALA A 42 -1.03 6.56 -4.66
CA ALA A 42 -1.86 7.09 -3.59
C ALA A 42 -2.98 6.10 -3.21
N LEU A 43 -3.66 5.53 -4.21
CA LEU A 43 -4.70 4.52 -4.00
C LEU A 43 -4.16 3.29 -3.27
N GLU A 44 -2.98 2.78 -3.66
CA GLU A 44 -2.30 1.70 -2.95
C GLU A 44 -2.07 2.02 -1.47
N ALA A 45 -1.52 3.20 -1.18
CA ALA A 45 -1.23 3.61 0.19
C ALA A 45 -2.52 3.72 1.03
N ILE A 46 -3.59 4.28 0.46
CA ILE A 46 -4.89 4.36 1.14
C ILE A 46 -5.43 2.95 1.43
N TYR A 47 -5.38 2.04 0.46
CA TYR A 47 -5.79 0.66 0.65
C TYR A 47 -5.04 -0.01 1.80
N VAL A 48 -3.72 0.15 1.83
CA VAL A 48 -2.86 -0.39 2.88
C VAL A 48 -3.20 0.20 4.26
N CYS A 49 -3.31 1.51 4.36
CA CYS A 49 -3.43 2.21 5.64
C CYS A 49 -4.84 2.15 6.22
N CYS A 50 -5.86 2.15 5.37
CA CYS A 50 -7.26 2.26 5.80
C CYS A 50 -8.01 0.93 5.79
N PHE A 51 -7.66 0.01 4.88
CA PHE A 51 -8.41 -1.23 4.68
C PHE A 51 -7.57 -2.49 4.95
N GLY A 52 -6.24 -2.40 4.84
CA GLY A 52 -5.35 -3.55 5.04
C GLY A 52 -5.61 -4.68 4.04
N GLN A 53 -6.35 -5.71 4.46
CA GLN A 53 -6.81 -6.82 3.63
C GLN A 53 -8.34 -6.96 3.58
N ASP A 54 -9.06 -6.05 4.25
CA ASP A 54 -10.52 -6.11 4.33
C ASP A 54 -11.16 -5.67 3.00
N MET A 55 -12.34 -6.21 2.74
CA MET A 55 -13.16 -5.81 1.59
C MET A 55 -13.54 -4.34 1.73
N VAL A 56 -13.55 -3.63 0.61
CA VAL A 56 -13.98 -2.23 0.58
C VAL A 56 -15.48 -2.19 0.32
N GLU A 57 -16.21 -1.43 1.13
CA GLU A 57 -17.64 -1.24 0.94
C GLU A 57 -17.92 -0.33 -0.28
N PRO A 58 -19.06 -0.49 -0.98
CA PRO A 58 -19.39 0.32 -2.15
C PRO A 58 -19.39 1.84 -1.88
N GLU A 59 -19.78 2.23 -0.68
CA GLU A 59 -19.78 3.62 -0.21
C GLU A 59 -18.35 4.19 -0.16
N ASP A 60 -17.39 3.40 0.30
CA ASP A 60 -15.98 3.75 0.37
C ASP A 60 -15.35 3.83 -1.02
N GLU A 61 -15.70 2.92 -1.94
CA GLU A 61 -15.27 3.02 -3.34
C GLU A 61 -15.70 4.34 -3.99
N ARG A 62 -16.95 4.76 -3.74
CA ARG A 62 -17.49 6.03 -4.27
C ARG A 62 -16.78 7.24 -3.65
N LEU A 63 -16.49 7.19 -2.36
CA LEU A 63 -15.74 8.23 -1.66
C LEU A 63 -14.30 8.33 -2.21
N LEU A 64 -13.62 7.20 -2.38
CA LEU A 64 -12.28 7.13 -2.97
C LEU A 64 -12.23 7.72 -4.38
N CYS A 65 -13.22 7.40 -5.23
CA CYS A 65 -13.34 8.00 -6.55
C CYS A 65 -13.47 9.52 -6.46
N THR A 66 -14.26 10.04 -5.51
CA THR A 66 -14.44 11.48 -5.33
C THR A 66 -13.14 12.16 -4.89
N MET A 67 -12.47 11.60 -3.88
CA MET A 67 -11.22 12.13 -3.35
C MET A 67 -10.11 12.14 -4.41
N LEU A 68 -9.92 11.03 -5.14
CA LEU A 68 -8.87 10.94 -6.15
C LEU A 68 -9.12 11.86 -7.34
N ASN A 69 -10.38 12.05 -7.76
CA ASN A 69 -10.69 13.03 -8.80
C ASN A 69 -10.48 14.48 -8.36
N ALA A 70 -10.62 14.78 -7.06
CA ALA A 70 -10.33 16.11 -6.53
C ALA A 70 -8.81 16.37 -6.46
N VAL A 71 -8.02 15.37 -6.05
CA VAL A 71 -6.56 15.50 -5.89
C VAL A 71 -5.82 15.36 -7.22
N PHE A 72 -6.31 14.53 -8.14
CA PHE A 72 -5.68 14.23 -9.44
C PHE A 72 -6.63 14.51 -10.63
N PRO A 73 -7.09 15.76 -10.81
CA PRO A 73 -8.13 16.07 -11.79
C PRO A 73 -7.73 15.75 -13.25
N SER A 74 -6.44 15.78 -13.58
CA SER A 74 -5.95 15.48 -14.93
C SER A 74 -5.96 14.00 -15.30
N VAL A 75 -6.11 13.09 -14.34
CA VAL A 75 -6.24 11.64 -14.60
C VAL A 75 -7.61 11.34 -15.22
N GLY A 76 -8.64 12.10 -14.83
CA GLY A 76 -10.00 11.99 -15.34
C GLY A 76 -10.82 10.88 -14.68
N ARG A 77 -12.13 11.14 -14.55
CA ARG A 77 -13.09 10.26 -13.85
C ARG A 77 -13.06 8.81 -14.34
N PRO A 78 -13.09 8.52 -15.65
CA PRO A 78 -13.13 7.12 -16.11
C PRO A 78 -11.88 6.34 -15.73
N ALA A 79 -10.71 6.99 -15.67
CA ALA A 79 -9.48 6.32 -15.27
C ALA A 79 -9.47 6.02 -13.77
N VAL A 80 -9.85 7.01 -12.94
CA VAL A 80 -9.97 6.84 -11.49
C VAL A 80 -10.95 5.73 -11.12
N GLU A 81 -12.14 5.71 -11.72
CA GLU A 81 -13.15 4.67 -11.47
C GLU A 81 -12.64 3.27 -11.82
N ARG A 82 -11.94 3.13 -12.97
CA ARG A 82 -11.30 1.86 -13.36
C ARG A 82 -10.24 1.43 -12.35
N MET A 83 -9.40 2.36 -11.88
CA MET A 83 -8.35 2.07 -10.91
C MET A 83 -8.93 1.56 -9.59
N VAL A 84 -9.91 2.27 -9.03
CA VAL A 84 -10.57 1.90 -7.77
C VAL A 84 -11.27 0.55 -7.90
N SER A 85 -12.06 0.34 -8.95
CA SER A 85 -12.77 -0.93 -9.17
C SER A 85 -11.81 -2.11 -9.36
N THR A 86 -10.69 -1.90 -10.06
CA THR A 86 -9.68 -2.96 -10.28
C THR A 86 -9.07 -3.38 -8.94
N VAL A 87 -8.68 -2.41 -8.12
CA VAL A 87 -8.09 -2.69 -6.81
C VAL A 87 -9.09 -3.38 -5.89
N ALA A 88 -10.34 -2.91 -5.83
CA ALA A 88 -11.38 -3.54 -5.02
C ALA A 88 -11.58 -5.02 -5.39
N LYS A 89 -11.60 -5.34 -6.68
CA LYS A 89 -11.68 -6.73 -7.18
C LYS A 89 -10.45 -7.57 -6.81
N GLN A 90 -9.25 -6.99 -6.85
CA GLN A 90 -8.02 -7.69 -6.46
C GLN A 90 -7.98 -7.99 -4.95
N VAL A 91 -8.52 -7.08 -4.13
CA VAL A 91 -8.68 -7.32 -2.69
C VAL A 91 -9.73 -8.39 -2.45
N ALA A 92 -10.88 -8.31 -3.12
CA ALA A 92 -11.97 -9.27 -2.97
C ALA A 92 -11.57 -10.71 -3.37
N SER A 93 -10.71 -10.85 -4.38
CA SER A 93 -10.17 -12.14 -4.81
C SER A 93 -8.98 -12.64 -3.97
N GLY A 94 -8.47 -11.83 -3.04
CA GLY A 94 -7.29 -12.15 -2.23
C GLY A 94 -5.97 -12.15 -3.00
N GLU A 95 -5.96 -11.65 -4.25
CA GLU A 95 -4.75 -11.48 -5.06
C GLU A 95 -3.82 -10.42 -4.46
N ARG A 96 -4.41 -9.35 -3.90
CA ARG A 96 -3.67 -8.29 -3.24
C ARG A 96 -3.41 -8.65 -1.79
N ARG A 97 -2.17 -9.01 -1.46
CA ARG A 97 -1.75 -9.20 -0.07
C ARG A 97 -1.12 -7.92 0.47
N GLY A 98 -1.60 -7.45 1.62
CA GLY A 98 -1.08 -6.26 2.32
C GLY A 98 0.43 -6.28 2.58
N PRO A 99 1.02 -5.12 2.95
CA PRO A 99 2.46 -5.01 3.17
C PRO A 99 2.84 -5.89 4.36
N GLY A 100 3.72 -6.86 4.12
CA GLY A 100 4.13 -7.85 5.12
C GLY A 100 3.72 -9.27 4.81
N ALA A 101 2.88 -9.50 3.79
CA ALA A 101 2.72 -10.83 3.22
C ALA A 101 3.97 -11.21 2.42
N LYS A 102 5.03 -11.58 3.13
CA LYS A 102 6.11 -12.36 2.53
C LYS A 102 5.43 -13.57 1.89
N VAL A 103 5.54 -13.71 0.57
CA VAL A 103 5.18 -14.95 -0.10
C VAL A 103 6.13 -16.00 0.48
N VAL A 104 5.69 -16.73 1.49
CA VAL A 104 6.46 -17.85 2.03
C VAL A 104 6.51 -18.86 0.87
N PRO A 105 7.71 -19.17 0.34
CA PRO A 105 7.83 -20.15 -0.72
C PRO A 105 7.14 -21.44 -0.29
N LYS A 106 6.43 -22.12 -1.20
CA LYS A 106 5.64 -23.33 -0.88
C LYS A 106 6.47 -24.37 -0.10
N GLU A 107 7.74 -24.48 -0.42
CA GLU A 107 8.71 -25.35 0.25
C GLU A 107 8.93 -25.00 1.73
N VAL A 108 9.01 -23.70 2.05
CA VAL A 108 9.17 -23.22 3.42
C VAL A 108 7.88 -23.42 4.22
N ALA A 109 6.72 -23.20 3.60
CA ALA A 109 5.43 -23.46 4.23
C ALA A 109 5.23 -24.95 4.54
N GLN A 110 5.60 -25.84 3.60
CA GLN A 110 5.54 -27.29 3.81
C GLN A 110 6.48 -27.77 4.91
N ARG A 111 7.70 -27.20 4.99
CA ARG A 111 8.65 -27.54 6.04
C ARG A 111 8.16 -27.12 7.42
N GLN A 112 7.59 -25.92 7.53
CA GLN A 112 6.98 -25.44 8.78
C GLN A 112 5.79 -26.29 9.21
N LEU A 113 4.98 -26.77 8.26
CA LEU A 113 3.85 -27.66 8.57
C LEU A 113 4.34 -28.98 9.19
N LYS A 114 5.41 -29.58 8.63
CA LYS A 114 6.04 -30.78 9.17
C LYS A 114 6.63 -30.55 10.57
N ASP A 115 7.29 -29.41 10.78
CA ASP A 115 7.86 -29.08 12.09
C ASP A 115 6.76 -28.92 13.16
N LEU A 116 5.61 -28.34 12.79
CA LEU A 116 4.44 -28.23 13.68
C LEU A 116 3.80 -29.59 13.99
N GLU A 117 3.70 -30.48 13.01
CA GLU A 117 3.21 -31.86 13.21
C GLU A 117 4.12 -32.62 14.18
N PHE A 118 5.44 -32.51 14.00
CA PHE A 118 6.42 -33.12 14.90
C PHE A 118 6.30 -32.59 16.34
N LEU A 119 6.13 -31.28 16.52
CA LEU A 119 5.93 -30.68 17.84
C LEU A 119 4.60 -31.11 18.50
N LYS A 120 3.54 -31.34 17.72
CA LYS A 120 2.27 -31.87 18.23
C LYS A 120 2.41 -33.32 18.68
N GLN A 121 3.13 -34.15 17.92
CA GLN A 121 3.40 -35.55 18.26
C GLN A 121 4.14 -35.63 19.60
N ASN A 122 5.22 -34.85 19.77
CA ASN A 122 6.01 -34.85 21.00
C ASN A 122 5.28 -34.27 22.23
N LYS A 123 4.24 -33.44 22.03
CA LYS A 123 3.36 -33.01 23.14
C LYS A 123 2.39 -34.10 23.59
N LEU A 124 2.00 -35.01 22.70
CA LEU A 124 1.15 -36.17 23.01
C LEU A 124 1.96 -37.30 23.66
N ASP A 125 3.24 -37.43 23.32
CA ASP A 125 4.15 -38.45 23.89
C ASP A 125 4.72 -38.06 25.27
N SER A 126 4.35 -36.89 25.79
CA SER A 126 4.80 -36.36 27.08
C SER A 126 3.73 -36.41 28.19
N ILE A 127 2.71 -37.26 28.03
CA ILE A 127 1.69 -37.62 29.05
C ILE A 127 1.89 -39.08 29.46
#